data_AF-A0A0Q6RSM3-F1
#
_entry.id   AF-A0A0Q6RSM3-F1
#
_cell.length_a   1.000
_cell.length_b   1.000
_cell.length_c   1.000
_cell.angle_alpha   90.00
_cell.angle_beta   90.00
_cell.angle_gamma   90.00
#
_symmetry.space_group_name_H-M   'P 1'
#
loop_
_entity.id
_entity.type
_entity.pdbx_description
1 polymer ?
#
loop_
_entity_poly.entity_id
_entity_poly.type
_entity_poly.pdbx_seq_one_letter_code
_entity_poly.pdbx_strand_id
1 'polypeptide(L)'
;MECHGCGNDISQEWLEESCLSTQDVIGVQGGRVFCCAPCKTRDDEVESEKRRFEGEFIETLRAVVRQRFGDVKFHGTGDAFRPGAYILSQDGAYGVGEAMLHFEFPGMSIAPATIEFRWPFSFRWDGIGPVNLVYRCCAGDRLAFEEFAGEAKKVAA
;
A
#
# COMPACT_ATOMS: atom_id res chain seq x y z
N MET A 1 18.73 -4.93 21.66
CA MET A 1 17.57 -5.18 20.77
C MET A 1 16.81 -3.89 20.67
N GLU A 2 16.47 -3.37 19.50
CA GLU A 2 15.84 -2.04 19.40
C GLU A 2 14.32 -2.09 19.61
N CYS A 3 13.78 -1.13 20.38
CA CYS A 3 12.34 -0.92 20.52
C CYS A 3 11.76 -0.26 19.26
N HIS A 4 10.84 -0.94 18.60
CA HIS A 4 10.20 -0.45 17.36
C HIS A 4 9.35 0.81 17.56
N GLY A 5 8.89 1.08 18.79
CA GLY A 5 8.04 2.25 19.10
C GLY A 5 8.80 3.51 19.51
N CYS A 6 10.03 3.40 20.03
CA CYS A 6 10.82 4.56 20.49
C CYS A 6 12.27 4.61 20.02
N GLY A 7 12.77 3.57 19.34
CA GLY A 7 14.14 3.50 18.80
C GLY A 7 15.23 3.26 19.85
N ASN A 8 14.89 3.11 21.13
CA ASN A 8 15.89 2.84 22.16
C ASN A 8 16.34 1.38 22.15
N ASP A 9 17.60 1.15 22.52
CA ASP A 9 18.11 -0.20 22.76
C ASP A 9 17.53 -0.76 24.07
N ILE A 10 16.81 -1.86 23.96
CA ILE A 10 16.27 -2.64 25.07
C ILE A 10 17.40 -3.47 25.66
N SER A 11 18.12 -2.86 26.62
CA SER A 11 19.07 -3.51 27.51
C SER A 11 18.50 -3.62 28.93
N GLN A 12 19.08 -4.48 29.78
CA GLN A 12 18.67 -4.56 31.19
C GLN A 12 18.87 -3.22 31.91
N GLU A 13 20.01 -2.57 31.67
CA GLU A 13 20.33 -1.25 32.23
C GLU A 13 19.29 -0.19 31.84
N TRP A 14 18.93 -0.12 30.55
CA TRP A 14 17.94 0.84 30.07
C TRP A 14 16.55 0.60 30.66
N LEU A 15 16.16 -0.67 30.83
CA LEU A 15 14.89 -1.04 31.45
C LEU A 15 14.87 -0.58 32.91
N GLU A 16 15.93 -0.87 33.69
CA GLU A 16 16.03 -0.46 35.09
C GLU A 16 15.99 1.07 35.25
N GLU A 17 16.74 1.81 34.43
CA GLU A 17 16.73 3.28 34.41
C GLU A 17 15.37 3.86 34.04
N SER A 18 14.61 3.15 33.20
CA SER A 18 13.27 3.55 32.75
C SER A 18 12.14 3.05 33.66
N CYS A 19 12.47 2.46 34.83
CA CYS A 19 11.52 1.83 35.74
C CYS A 19 10.66 0.73 35.07
N LEU A 20 11.25 -0.02 34.15
CA LEU A 20 10.65 -1.14 33.42
C LEU A 20 11.37 -2.45 33.76
N SER A 21 10.72 -3.56 33.47
CA SER A 21 11.25 -4.91 33.65
C SER A 21 11.18 -5.70 32.34
N THR A 22 11.81 -6.88 32.33
CA THR A 22 11.70 -7.80 31.19
C THR A 22 10.28 -8.32 30.96
N GLN A 23 9.40 -8.25 31.96
CA GLN A 23 7.98 -8.61 31.81
C GLN A 23 7.17 -7.54 31.06
N ASP A 24 7.67 -6.31 31.00
CA ASP A 24 7.04 -5.21 30.27
C ASP A 24 7.38 -5.23 28.77
N VAL A 25 8.41 -6.00 28.39
CA VAL A 25 8.84 -6.17 27.01
C VAL A 25 7.82 -7.00 26.25
N ILE A 26 7.32 -6.46 25.14
CA ILE A 26 6.29 -7.09 24.30
C ILE A 26 6.87 -7.37 22.92
N GLY A 27 6.73 -8.61 22.45
CA GLY A 27 7.12 -9.00 21.10
C GLY A 27 7.72 -10.39 21.05
N VAL A 28 8.28 -10.74 19.90
CA VAL A 28 8.97 -12.01 19.68
C VAL A 28 10.29 -11.77 18.97
N GLN A 29 11.28 -12.61 19.25
CA GLN A 29 12.55 -12.57 18.55
C GLN A 29 12.34 -12.80 17.05
N GLY A 30 12.84 -11.90 16.20
CA GLY A 30 12.63 -11.91 14.75
C GLY A 30 11.38 -11.17 14.27
N GLY A 31 10.58 -10.60 15.18
CA GLY A 31 9.47 -9.71 14.88
C GLY A 31 9.69 -8.30 15.43
N ARG A 32 8.62 -7.49 15.49
CA ARG A 32 8.64 -6.21 16.20
C ARG A 32 8.70 -6.46 17.70
N VAL A 33 9.56 -5.71 18.38
CA VAL A 33 9.70 -5.74 19.84
C VAL A 33 9.55 -4.33 20.40
N PHE A 34 8.88 -4.23 21.54
CA PHE A 34 8.58 -2.98 22.22
C PHE A 34 9.04 -3.07 23.66
N CYS A 35 9.62 -1.99 24.17
CA CYS A 35 10.07 -1.93 25.56
C CYS A 35 8.91 -1.90 26.58
N CYS A 36 7.72 -1.47 26.16
CA CYS A 36 6.55 -1.34 27.01
C CYS A 36 5.24 -1.27 26.21
N ALA A 37 4.11 -1.45 26.88
CA ALA A 37 2.77 -1.34 26.29
C ALA A 37 2.51 0.01 25.59
N PRO A 38 2.86 1.19 26.16
CA PRO A 38 2.69 2.47 25.46
C PRO A 38 3.42 2.55 24.12
N CYS A 39 4.64 2.00 24.02
CA CYS A 39 5.39 1.97 22.76
C CYS A 39 4.71 1.08 21.72
N LYS A 40 4.14 -0.05 22.15
CA LYS A 40 3.35 -0.91 21.27
C LYS A 40 2.08 -0.20 20.78
N THR A 41 1.33 0.43 21.69
CA THR A 41 0.09 1.13 21.34
C THR A 41 0.34 2.22 20.30
N ARG A 42 1.42 3.00 20.45
CA ARG A 42 1.79 4.03 19.48
C ARG A 42 2.14 3.45 18.10
N ASP A 43 2.85 2.33 18.05
CA ASP A 43 3.14 1.65 16.77
C ASP A 43 1.85 1.12 16.13
N ASP A 44 0.98 0.49 16.92
CA ASP A 44 -0.31 0.00 16.43
C ASP A 44 -1.18 1.14 15.87
N GLU A 45 -1.19 2.31 16.52
CA GLU A 45 -1.88 3.51 16.06
C GLU A 45 -1.34 3.95 14.68
N VAL A 46 -0.03 4.14 14.54
CA VAL A 46 0.61 4.51 13.27
C VAL A 46 0.28 3.51 12.17
N GLU A 47 0.34 2.22 12.48
CA GLU A 47 0.08 1.16 11.49
C GLU A 47 -1.39 1.06 11.13
N SER A 48 -2.30 1.33 12.07
CA SER A 48 -3.73 1.44 11.79
C SER A 48 -4.03 2.62 10.87
N GLU A 49 -3.38 3.76 11.07
CA GLU A 49 -3.53 4.93 10.21
C GLU A 49 -3.00 4.67 8.80
N LYS A 50 -1.84 4.03 8.68
CA LYS A 50 -1.31 3.60 7.37
C LYS A 50 -2.28 2.67 6.65
N ARG A 51 -2.86 1.68 7.35
CA ARG A 51 -3.86 0.77 6.75
C ARG A 51 -5.13 1.50 6.31
N ARG A 52 -5.57 2.50 7.08
CA ARG A 52 -6.71 3.36 6.69
C ARG A 52 -6.38 4.11 5.40
N PHE A 53 -5.21 4.74 5.34
CA PHE A 53 -4.76 5.50 4.18
C PHE A 53 -4.56 4.61 2.94
N GLU A 54 -4.01 3.40 3.12
CA GLU A 54 -3.95 2.37 2.09
C GLU A 54 -5.34 2.05 1.53
N GLY A 55 -6.31 1.78 2.40
CA GLY A 55 -7.69 1.50 1.98
C GLY A 55 -8.32 2.64 1.19
N GLU A 56 -8.19 3.87 1.68
CA GLU A 56 -8.70 5.09 1.01
C GLU A 56 -8.08 5.28 -0.38
N PHE A 57 -6.78 5.02 -0.52
CA PHE A 57 -6.10 5.14 -1.80
C PHE A 57 -6.50 4.04 -2.79
N ILE A 58 -6.66 2.80 -2.32
CA ILE A 58 -7.16 1.70 -3.15
C ILE A 58 -8.58 2.00 -3.67
N GLU A 59 -9.46 2.56 -2.85
CA GLU A 59 -10.79 2.98 -3.31
C GLU A 59 -10.72 4.11 -4.35
N THR A 60 -9.76 5.01 -4.20
CA THR A 60 -9.47 6.03 -5.23
C THR A 60 -9.04 5.39 -6.54
N LEU A 61 -8.14 4.40 -6.51
CA LEU A 61 -7.75 3.65 -7.71
C LEU A 61 -8.93 2.90 -8.34
N ARG A 62 -9.81 2.30 -7.53
CA ARG A 62 -11.05 1.66 -8.03
C ARG A 62 -11.93 2.68 -8.74
N ALA A 63 -12.09 3.88 -8.18
CA ALA A 63 -12.86 4.94 -8.81
C ALA A 63 -12.26 5.39 -10.15
N VAL A 64 -10.93 5.52 -10.23
CA VAL A 64 -10.22 5.86 -11.48
C VAL A 64 -10.42 4.78 -12.55
N VAL A 65 -10.28 3.50 -12.18
CA VAL A 65 -10.52 2.37 -13.10
C VAL A 65 -11.98 2.38 -13.57
N ARG A 66 -12.94 2.58 -12.66
CA ARG A 66 -14.36 2.64 -13.02
C ARG A 66 -14.69 3.81 -13.94
N GLN A 67 -14.10 4.97 -13.69
CA GLN A 67 -14.26 6.14 -14.55
C GLN A 67 -13.75 5.87 -15.96
N ARG A 68 -12.65 5.12 -16.09
CA ARG A 68 -12.01 4.84 -17.38
C ARG A 68 -12.66 3.68 -18.13
N PHE A 69 -13.07 2.63 -17.44
CA PHE A 69 -13.45 1.34 -18.03
C PHE A 69 -14.87 0.88 -17.70
N GLY A 70 -15.63 1.68 -16.96
CA GLY A 70 -16.97 1.31 -16.49
C GLY A 70 -16.93 0.33 -15.33
N ASP A 71 -18.03 -0.40 -15.13
CA ASP A 71 -18.14 -1.32 -14.00
C ASP A 71 -17.36 -2.62 -14.26
N VAL A 72 -16.14 -2.66 -13.74
CA VAL A 72 -15.26 -3.83 -13.79
C VAL A 72 -15.22 -4.55 -12.45
N LYS A 73 -14.96 -5.86 -12.50
CA LYS A 73 -14.80 -6.66 -11.29
C LYS A 73 -13.37 -6.55 -10.77
N PHE A 74 -13.25 -6.23 -9.48
CA PHE A 74 -11.97 -6.11 -8.80
C PHE A 74 -11.68 -7.32 -7.92
N HIS A 75 -10.40 -7.58 -7.73
CA HIS A 75 -9.90 -8.56 -6.79
C HIS A 75 -9.94 -8.06 -5.33
N GLY A 76 -10.04 -9.00 -4.40
CA GLY A 76 -10.26 -8.79 -2.97
C GLY A 76 -9.05 -9.17 -2.12
N THR A 77 -9.14 -8.98 -0.81
CA THR A 77 -8.00 -9.19 0.12
C THR A 77 -7.60 -10.66 0.31
N GLY A 78 -8.44 -11.61 -0.12
CA GLY A 78 -8.23 -13.05 0.05
C GLY A 78 -7.69 -13.78 -1.18
N ASP A 79 -7.35 -13.08 -2.26
CA ASP A 79 -6.89 -13.70 -3.50
C ASP A 79 -5.41 -13.43 -3.80
N ALA A 80 -4.89 -14.12 -4.82
CA ALA A 80 -3.51 -13.96 -5.27
C ALA A 80 -3.22 -12.57 -5.88
N PHE A 81 -4.27 -11.80 -6.17
CA PHE A 81 -4.23 -10.49 -6.81
C PHE A 81 -4.71 -9.40 -5.84
N ARG A 82 -4.46 -9.60 -4.55
CA ARG A 82 -4.92 -8.68 -3.52
C ARG A 82 -4.41 -7.27 -3.81
N PRO A 83 -5.28 -6.25 -3.74
CA PRO A 83 -4.82 -4.88 -3.86
C PRO A 83 -3.93 -4.53 -2.66
N GLY A 84 -3.01 -3.60 -2.86
CA GLY A 84 -2.18 -3.10 -1.78
C GLY A 84 -1.52 -1.78 -2.12
N ALA A 85 -1.26 -0.98 -1.09
CA ALA A 85 -0.50 0.26 -1.20
C ALA A 85 0.59 0.30 -0.13
N TYR A 86 1.80 0.60 -0.56
CA TYR A 86 2.91 0.90 0.32
C TYR A 86 2.86 2.37 0.73
N ILE A 87 2.60 2.60 2.03
CA ILE A 87 2.47 3.94 2.59
C ILE A 87 3.81 4.41 3.15
N LEU A 88 4.26 5.55 2.65
CA LEU A 88 5.40 6.30 3.15
C LEU A 88 4.95 7.22 4.29
N SER A 89 5.79 7.36 5.31
CA SER A 89 5.65 8.37 6.35
C SER A 89 6.83 9.32 6.25
N GLN A 90 6.58 10.59 5.93
CA GLN A 90 7.60 11.64 5.85
C GLN A 90 7.08 12.91 6.53
N ASP A 91 7.89 13.48 7.43
CA ASP A 91 7.61 14.75 8.12
C ASP A 91 6.21 14.86 8.75
N GLY A 92 5.71 13.75 9.30
CA GLY A 92 4.38 13.69 9.93
C GLY A 92 3.20 13.59 8.95
N ALA A 93 3.48 13.45 7.65
CA ALA A 93 2.48 13.20 6.62
C ALA A 93 2.59 11.78 6.06
N TYR A 94 1.44 11.21 5.70
CA TYR A 94 1.36 9.95 4.96
C TYR A 94 1.27 10.23 3.46
N GLY A 95 2.08 9.51 2.70
CA GLY A 95 2.05 9.51 1.24
C GLY A 95 2.01 8.09 0.70
N VAL A 96 1.61 7.92 -0.55
CA VAL A 96 1.69 6.60 -1.22
C VAL A 96 3.03 6.52 -1.95
N GLY A 97 3.82 5.49 -1.67
CA GLY A 97 5.04 5.19 -2.42
C GLY A 97 4.78 4.34 -3.65
N GLU A 98 3.97 3.30 -3.49
CA GLU A 98 3.56 2.40 -4.57
C GLU A 98 2.17 1.86 -4.25
N ALA A 99 1.34 1.64 -5.27
CA ALA A 99 0.09 0.94 -5.09
C ALA A 99 -0.25 0.14 -6.34
N MET A 100 -0.91 -1.00 -6.13
CA MET A 100 -1.37 -1.86 -7.20
C MET A 100 -2.80 -2.33 -6.95
N LEU A 101 -3.56 -2.37 -8.04
CA LEU A 101 -4.94 -2.85 -8.04
C LEU A 101 -5.18 -3.65 -9.31
N HIS A 102 -5.87 -4.79 -9.18
CA HIS A 102 -6.16 -5.70 -10.27
C HIS A 102 -7.65 -5.71 -10.60
N PHE A 103 -7.98 -5.78 -11.89
CA PHE A 103 -9.35 -5.83 -12.39
C PHE A 103 -9.50 -6.77 -13.59
N GLU A 104 -10.67 -7.41 -13.67
CA GLU A 104 -11.05 -8.29 -14.77
C GLU A 104 -11.54 -7.48 -15.98
N PHE A 105 -11.35 -8.03 -17.18
CA PHE A 105 -11.84 -7.45 -18.43
C PHE A 105 -12.34 -8.55 -19.39
N PRO A 106 -13.25 -8.22 -20.34
CA PRO A 106 -13.75 -9.18 -21.31
C PRO A 106 -12.65 -9.76 -22.20
N GLY A 107 -12.74 -11.06 -22.51
CA GLY A 107 -11.77 -11.76 -23.37
C GLY A 107 -10.44 -12.11 -22.70
N MET A 108 -10.27 -11.79 -21.41
CA MET A 108 -9.13 -12.22 -20.59
C MET A 108 -9.07 -13.75 -20.44
N SER A 109 -7.88 -14.32 -20.61
CA SER A 109 -7.63 -15.76 -20.50
C SER A 109 -6.51 -16.14 -19.54
N ILE A 110 -5.58 -15.23 -19.23
CA ILE A 110 -4.39 -15.52 -18.43
C ILE A 110 -4.48 -14.90 -17.03
N ALA A 111 -4.58 -13.57 -16.94
CA ALA A 111 -4.58 -12.88 -15.64
C ALA A 111 -5.23 -11.48 -15.72
N PRO A 112 -5.74 -10.96 -14.59
CA PRO A 112 -6.33 -9.62 -14.54
C PRO A 112 -5.37 -8.53 -14.98
N ALA A 113 -5.94 -7.45 -15.50
CA ALA A 113 -5.19 -6.23 -15.77
C ALA A 113 -4.83 -5.56 -14.45
N THR A 114 -3.73 -4.81 -14.45
CA THR A 114 -3.21 -4.09 -13.28
C THR A 114 -3.19 -2.61 -13.57
N ILE A 115 -3.64 -1.81 -12.60
CA ILE A 115 -3.28 -0.40 -12.49
C ILE A 115 -2.22 -0.25 -11.41
N GLU A 116 -1.12 0.42 -11.74
CA GLU A 116 0.00 0.68 -10.85
C GLU A 116 0.18 2.18 -10.66
N PHE A 117 0.29 2.60 -9.42
CA PHE A 117 0.81 3.89 -9.02
C PHE A 117 2.23 3.67 -8.50
N ARG A 118 3.20 4.46 -8.99
CA ARG A 118 4.56 4.48 -8.45
C ARG A 118 4.97 5.92 -8.24
N TRP A 119 5.23 6.28 -6.99
CA TRP A 119 5.81 7.57 -6.66
C TRP A 119 7.18 7.69 -7.34
N PRO A 120 7.44 8.74 -8.13
CA PRO A 120 8.75 8.93 -8.72
C PRO A 120 9.75 9.25 -7.60
N PHE A 121 10.52 8.25 -7.17
CA PHE A 121 11.65 8.44 -6.27
C PHE A 121 12.73 9.25 -7.02
N SER A 122 12.60 10.57 -7.00
CA SER A 122 13.56 11.49 -7.56
C SER A 122 13.80 12.61 -6.55
N PHE A 123 15.06 12.76 -6.13
CA PHE A 123 15.57 13.84 -5.28
C PHE A 123 15.44 15.24 -5.92
N ARG A 124 14.97 15.32 -7.18
CA ARG A 124 14.65 16.55 -7.90
C ARG A 124 13.16 16.70 -8.21
N TRP A 125 12.32 15.78 -7.72
CA TRP A 125 10.89 15.88 -7.96
C TRP A 125 10.34 16.96 -7.03
N ASP A 126 9.95 18.08 -7.62
CA ASP A 126 9.37 19.23 -6.94
C ASP A 126 7.87 19.07 -6.66
N GLY A 127 7.32 17.86 -6.90
CA GLY A 127 5.89 17.59 -6.79
C GLY A 127 5.09 18.10 -8.00
N ILE A 128 5.74 18.66 -9.03
CA ILE A 128 5.07 19.27 -10.17
C ILE A 128 5.17 18.33 -11.38
N GLY A 129 4.10 17.57 -11.61
CA GLY A 129 3.89 16.85 -12.86
C GLY A 129 2.87 15.72 -12.72
N PRO A 130 2.45 15.11 -13.84
CA PRO A 130 1.42 14.08 -13.81
C PRO A 130 1.96 12.85 -13.08
N VAL A 131 1.28 12.49 -12.00
CA VAL A 131 1.35 11.15 -11.45
C VAL A 131 0.88 10.19 -12.54
N ASN A 132 1.80 9.40 -13.10
CA ASN A 132 1.46 8.48 -14.18
C ASN A 132 0.96 7.16 -13.59
N LEU A 133 -0.35 6.95 -13.69
CA LEU A 133 -0.95 5.64 -13.49
C LEU A 133 -0.62 4.76 -14.71
N VAL A 134 -0.03 3.60 -14.45
CA VAL A 134 0.37 2.66 -15.49
C VAL A 134 -0.64 1.53 -15.54
N TYR A 135 -1.17 1.24 -16.73
CA TYR A 135 -2.09 0.14 -16.98
C TYR A 135 -1.33 -0.99 -17.69
N ARG A 136 -1.43 -2.21 -17.18
CA ARG A 136 -0.76 -3.40 -17.73
C ARG A 136 -1.75 -4.55 -17.88
N CYS A 137 -1.50 -5.42 -18.85
CA CYS A 137 -2.17 -6.71 -19.01
C CYS A 137 -1.12 -7.79 -19.30
N CYS A 138 -1.51 -9.07 -19.16
CA CYS A 138 -0.68 -10.18 -19.61
C CYS A 138 -0.49 -10.14 -21.13
N ALA A 139 0.72 -10.45 -21.61
CA ALA A 139 1.06 -10.35 -23.02
C ALA A 139 0.14 -11.17 -23.95
N GLY A 140 -0.33 -12.34 -23.48
CA GLY A 140 -1.28 -13.17 -24.25
C GLY A 140 -2.70 -12.62 -24.32
N ASP A 141 -3.09 -11.70 -23.42
CA ASP A 141 -4.40 -11.05 -23.41
C ASP A 141 -4.37 -9.65 -24.06
N ARG A 142 -3.25 -9.26 -24.69
CA ARG A 142 -3.04 -7.91 -25.24
C ARG A 142 -4.15 -7.47 -26.18
N LEU A 143 -4.54 -8.32 -27.13
CA LEU A 143 -5.56 -7.97 -28.14
C LEU A 143 -6.93 -7.73 -27.48
N ALA A 144 -7.33 -8.62 -26.56
CA ALA A 144 -8.57 -8.48 -25.80
C ALA A 144 -8.58 -7.20 -24.95
N PHE A 145 -7.44 -6.89 -24.31
CA PHE A 145 -7.31 -5.67 -23.52
C PHE A 145 -7.35 -4.40 -24.37
N GLU A 146 -6.70 -4.39 -25.53
CA GLU A 146 -6.73 -3.26 -26.47
C GLU A 146 -8.13 -3.01 -27.02
N GLU A 147 -8.89 -4.06 -27.33
CA GLU A 147 -10.28 -3.96 -27.76
C GLU A 147 -11.16 -3.37 -26.64
N PHE A 148 -11.09 -3.95 -25.44
CA PHE A 148 -11.80 -3.47 -24.26
C PHE A 148 -11.47 -2.01 -23.94
N ALA A 149 -10.18 -1.64 -23.93
CA ALA A 149 -9.74 -0.28 -23.67
C ALA A 149 -10.16 0.70 -24.79
N GLY A 150 -10.22 0.23 -26.02
CA GLY A 150 -10.69 0.98 -27.18
C GLY A 150 -12.18 1.29 -27.13
N GLU A 151 -13.00 0.35 -26.69
CA GLU A 151 -14.44 0.54 -26.47
C GLU A 151 -14.71 1.54 -25.36
N ALA A 152 -14.03 1.40 -24.22
CA ALA A 152 -14.19 2.30 -23.09
C ALA A 152 -13.89 3.77 -23.46
N LYS A 153 -12.88 3.99 -24.33
CA LYS A 153 -12.56 5.33 -24.84
C LYS A 153 -13.67 5.94 -25.71
N LYS A 154 -14.45 5.12 -26.43
CA LYS A 154 -15.57 5.60 -27.26
C LYS A 154 -16.78 6.02 -26.44
N VAL A 155 -16.97 5.43 -25.26
CA VAL A 155 -18.08 5.76 -24.35
C VAL A 155 -17.83 7.05 -23.57
N ALA A 156 -16.55 7.38 -23.32
CA ALA A 156 -16.14 8.58 -22.60
C ALA A 156 -15.98 9.84 -23.48
N ALA A 157 -16.18 9.74 -24.80
CA ALA A 157 -16.05 10.82 -25.78
C ALA A 157 -17.42 11.32 -26.25
#